data_AF-A0A0C2UWW4-F1
#
_entry.id   AF-A0A0C2UWW4-F1
#
_cell.length_a   1.000
_cell.length_b   1.000
_cell.length_c   1.000
_cell.angle_alpha   90.00
_cell.angle_beta   90.00
_cell.angle_gamma   90.00
#
_symmetry.space_group_name_H-M   'P 1'
#
loop_
_entity.id
_entity.type
_entity.pdbx_description
1 polymer ?
#
loop_
_entity_poly.entity_id
_entity_poly.type
_entity_poly.pdbx_seq_one_letter_code
_entity_poly.pdbx_strand_id
1 'polypeptide(L)' 'MDTQTKKNLIQWTKRIVTTLLVALWIANIIKIASFEVDFNQQATYCIFSTMIIFGVLIGIYQLIERYEGDLKE' A
#
# COMPACT_ATOMS: atom_id res chain seq x y z
N MET A 1 0.69 -17.51 21.85
CA MET A 1 1.59 -17.24 20.71
C MET A 1 2.74 -16.39 21.22
N ASP A 2 3.98 -16.85 21.03
CA ASP A 2 5.16 -16.18 21.55
C ASP A 2 5.35 -14.77 20.96
N THR A 3 5.95 -13.85 21.73
CA THR A 3 6.14 -12.44 21.34
C THR A 3 6.99 -12.30 20.08
N GLN A 4 7.96 -13.19 19.83
CA GLN A 4 8.72 -13.23 18.58
C GLN A 4 7.86 -13.69 17.40
N THR A 5 6.96 -14.65 17.63
CA THR A 5 6.03 -15.13 16.60
C THR A 5 5.07 -14.00 16.18
N LYS A 6 4.57 -13.21 17.14
CA LYS A 6 3.74 -12.03 16.86
C LYS A 6 4.49 -10.97 16.05
N LYS A 7 5.73 -10.64 16.41
CA LYS A 7 6.58 -9.68 15.67
C LYS A 7 6.86 -10.14 14.23
N ASN A 8 7.20 -11.42 14.07
CA ASN A 8 7.43 -11.99 12.75
C ASN A 8 6.16 -11.95 11.88
N LEU A 9 5.00 -12.27 12.45
CA LEU A 9 3.72 -12.17 11.74
C LEU A 9 3.41 -10.73 11.31
N ILE A 10 3.59 -9.75 12.20
CA ILE A 10 3.39 -8.33 11.86
C ILE A 10 4.31 -7.90 10.71
N GLN A 11 5.58 -8.30 10.76
CA GLN A 11 6.54 -7.98 9.70
C GLN A 11 6.17 -8.63 8.36
N TRP A 12 5.72 -9.88 8.38
CA TRP A 12 5.22 -10.57 7.19
C TRP A 12 3.95 -9.92 6.63
N THR A 13 3.01 -9.52 7.49
CA THR A 13 1.81 -8.78 7.09
C THR A 13 2.17 -7.45 6.41
N LYS A 14 3.08 -6.66 6.98
CA LYS A 14 3.60 -5.41 6.37
C LYS A 14 4.18 -5.67 4.97
N ARG A 15 4.97 -6.74 4.82
CA ARG A 15 5.54 -7.14 3.52
C ARG A 15 4.46 -7.52 2.51
N ILE A 16 3.53 -8.40 2.88
CA ILE A 16 2.46 -8.87 1.98
C ILE A 16 1.59 -7.69 1.52
N VAL A 17 1.16 -6.84 2.45
CA VAL A 17 0.36 -5.65 2.14
C VAL A 17 1.10 -4.74 1.16
N THR A 18 2.38 -4.47 1.41
CA THR A 18 3.19 -3.66 0.51
C THR A 18 3.31 -4.27 -0.88
N THR A 19 3.62 -5.57 -0.97
CA THR A 19 3.74 -6.26 -2.25
C THR A 19 2.43 -6.21 -3.05
N LEU A 20 1.29 -6.45 -2.39
CA LEU A 20 -0.02 -6.39 -3.04
C LEU A 20 -0.36 -4.98 -3.53
N LEU A 21 -0.09 -3.94 -2.72
CA LEU A 21 -0.34 -2.55 -3.11
C LEU A 21 0.55 -2.09 -4.26
N VAL A 22 1.83 -2.50 -4.26
CA VAL A 22 2.75 -2.20 -5.38
C VAL A 22 2.31 -2.92 -6.65
N ALA A 23 1.88 -4.19 -6.56
CA ALA A 23 1.36 -4.92 -7.72
C ALA A 23 0.10 -4.25 -8.29
N LEU A 24 -0.82 -3.82 -7.42
CA LEU A 24 -2.01 -3.07 -7.81
C LEU A 24 -1.66 -1.72 -8.46
N TRP A 25 -0.64 -1.03 -7.94
CA TRP A 25 -0.14 0.22 -8.52
C TRP A 25 0.40 0.02 -9.93
N ILE A 26 1.24 -0.99 -10.14
CA ILE A 26 1.78 -1.32 -11.47
C ILE A 26 0.63 -1.65 -12.44
N ALA A 27 -0.34 -2.45 -12.01
CA ALA A 27 -1.51 -2.76 -12.83
C ALA A 27 -2.31 -1.50 -13.22
N ASN A 28 -2.47 -0.54 -12.30
CA ASN A 28 -3.11 0.74 -12.60
C ASN A 28 -2.28 1.59 -13.57
N ILE A 29 -0.95 1.63 -13.44
CA ILE A 29 -0.09 2.36 -14.38
C ILE A 29 -0.24 1.79 -15.79
N ILE A 30 -0.19 0.46 -15.95
CA ILE A 30 -0.36 -0.19 -17.26
C ILE A 30 -1.73 0.17 -17.86
N LYS A 31 -2.78 0.17 -17.03
CA LYS A 31 -4.13 0.55 -17.46
C LYS A 31 -4.20 2.03 -17.88
N ILE A 32 -3.63 2.94 -17.11
CA ILE A 32 -3.60 4.38 -17.43
C ILE A 32 -2.77 4.63 -18.70
N ALA A 33 -1.67 3.90 -18.87
CA ALA A 33 -0.82 3.97 -20.06
C ALA A 33 -1.57 3.57 -21.34
N SER A 34 -2.60 2.71 -21.22
CA SER A 34 -3.43 2.28 -22.35
C SER A 34 -4.58 3.23 -22.71
N PHE A 35 -4.80 4.31 -21.95
CA PHE A 35 -5.85 5.28 -22.26
C PHE A 35 -5.45 6.22 -23.39
N GLU A 36 -6.32 6.35 -24.39
CA GLU A 36 -6.22 7.36 -25.45
C GLU A 36 -6.74 8.72 -24.96
N VAL A 37 -6.03 9.30 -23.99
CA VAL A 37 -6.30 10.65 -23.47
C VAL A 37 -5.06 11.53 -23.65
N ASP A 38 -5.23 12.85 -23.54
CA ASP A 38 -4.09 13.75 -23.58
C ASP A 38 -3.12 13.51 -22.41
N PHE A 39 -1.86 13.87 -22.62
CA PHE A 39 -0.80 13.64 -21.63
C PHE A 39 -1.10 14.30 -20.28
N ASN A 40 -1.75 15.47 -20.24
CA ASN A 40 -2.04 16.16 -18.99
C ASN A 40 -3.10 15.39 -18.18
N GLN A 41 -4.13 14.89 -18.84
CA GLN A 41 -5.14 14.03 -18.23
C GLN A 41 -4.55 12.68 -17.78
N GLN A 42 -3.69 12.07 -18.59
CA GLN A 42 -2.99 10.83 -18.24
C GLN A 42 -2.06 11.00 -17.02
N ALA A 43 -1.27 12.08 -17.00
CA ALA A 43 -0.39 12.41 -15.88
C ALA A 43 -1.20 12.66 -14.61
N THR A 44 -2.33 13.37 -14.73
CA THR A 44 -3.26 13.59 -13.62
C THR A 44 -3.75 12.26 -13.03
N TYR A 45 -4.21 11.32 -13.86
CA TYR A 45 -4.63 9.99 -13.38
C TYR A 45 -3.51 9.21 -12.69
N CYS A 46 -2.30 9.27 -13.24
CA CYS A 46 -1.13 8.62 -12.64
C CYS A 46 -0.83 9.20 -11.24
N ILE A 47 -0.79 10.53 -11.11
CA ILE A 47 -0.52 11.22 -9.84
C ILE A 47 -1.60 10.88 -8.80
N PHE A 48 -2.88 11.04 -9.16
CA PHE A 48 -3.98 10.77 -8.23
C PHE A 48 -4.03 9.30 -7.81
N SER A 49 -3.85 8.37 -8.74
CA SER A 49 -3.83 6.93 -8.41
C SER A 49 -2.68 6.58 -7.46
N THR A 50 -1.52 7.19 -7.66
CA THR A 50 -0.34 7.00 -6.81
C THR A 50 -0.61 7.55 -5.41
N MET A 51 -1.12 8.78 -5.30
CA MET A 51 -1.47 9.38 -4.01
C MET A 51 -2.46 8.52 -3.22
N ILE A 52 -3.49 7.99 -3.88
CA ILE A 52 -4.48 7.12 -3.23
C ILE A 52 -3.82 5.84 -2.70
N ILE A 53 -3.01 5.17 -3.52
CA ILE A 53 -2.36 3.91 -3.13
C ILE A 53 -1.39 4.13 -1.97
N PHE A 54 -0.58 5.19 -2.02
CA PHE A 54 0.32 5.54 -0.92
C PHE A 54 -0.45 5.96 0.34
N GLY A 55 -1.57 6.68 0.21
CA GLY A 55 -2.44 7.02 1.34
C GLY A 55 -3.02 5.78 2.02
N VAL A 56 -3.47 4.80 1.23
CA VAL A 56 -3.94 3.50 1.75
C VAL A 56 -2.80 2.74 2.44
N LEU A 57 -1.61 2.72 1.85
CA LEU A 57 -0.44 2.08 2.44
C LEU A 57 -0.11 2.68 3.82
N ILE A 58 -0.05 4.01 3.90
CA ILE A 58 0.19 4.74 5.16
C ILE A 58 -0.89 4.39 6.20
N GLY A 59 -2.17 4.44 5.81
CA GLY A 59 -3.28 4.13 6.71
C GLY A 59 -3.21 2.70 7.26
N ILE A 60 -2.89 1.72 6.42
CA ILE A 60 -2.72 0.32 6.86
C ILE A 60 -1.52 0.20 7.80
N TYR A 61 -0.39 0.85 7.49
CA TYR A 61 0.80 0.82 8.33
C TYR A 61 0.54 1.43 9.72
N GLN A 62 -0.13 2.58 9.78
CA GLN A 62 -0.53 3.21 11.04
C GLN A 62 -1.47 2.30 11.85
N LEU A 63 -2.40 1.61 11.19
CA LEU A 63 -3.28 0.65 11.86
C LEU A 63 -2.48 -0.50 12.47
N ILE A 64 -1.56 -1.09 11.69
CA ILE A 64 -0.70 -2.18 12.16
C ILE A 64 0.20 -1.71 13.31
N GLU A 65 0.76 -0.51 13.24
CA GLU A 65 1.58 0.05 14.31
C GLU A 65 0.79 0.30 15.59
N ARG A 66 -0.46 0.74 15.49
CA ARG A 66 -1.36 0.86 16.64
C ARG A 66 -1.63 -0.49 17.30
N TYR A 67 -1.93 -1.52 16.50
CA TYR A 67 -2.06 -2.89 16.99
C TYR A 67 -0.76 -3.44 17.61
N GLU A 68 0.41 -3.02 17.11
CA GLU A 68 1.70 -3.39 17.68
C GLU A 68 1.99 -2.66 19.01
N GLY A 69 1.49 -1.44 19.18
CA GLY A 69 1.52 -0.67 20.43
C GLY A 69 0.65 -1.30 21.51
N ASP A 70 -0.60 -1.63 21.19
CA ASP A 70 -1.54 -2.30 22.11
C ASP A 70 -1.04 -3.70 22.56
N LEU A 71 -0.13 -4.33 21.80
CA LEU A 71 0.48 -5.61 22.14
C LEU A 71 1.66 -5.52 23.12
N LYS A 72 2.14 -4.30 23.43
CA LYS A 72 3.27 -4.04 24.34
C LYS A 72 2.84 -3.56 25.73
N GLU A 73 1.60 -3.10 25.89
CA GLU A 73 0.95 -2.88 27.19
C GLU A 73 0.39 -4.18 27.77
#